data_AF-A0A2E9IYE4-F1
#
_entry.id   AF-A0A2E9IYE4-F1
#
_cell.length_a   1.000
_cell.length_b   1.000
_cell.length_c   1.000
_cell.angle_alpha   90.00
_cell.angle_beta   90.00
_cell.angle_gamma   90.00
#
_symmetry.space_group_name_H-M   'P 1'
#
loop_
_entity.id
_entity.type
_entity.pdbx_description
1 polymer ?
#
loop_
_entity_poly.entity_id
_entity_poly.type
_entity_poly.pdbx_seq_one_letter_code
_entity_poly.pdbx_strand_id
1 'polypeptide(L)' 'MTNSTPTILIWVNQYKKYQQLIEQGLTDEAVNLKREIDEALPLIELTWCDLEQAATDSSSI' A
#
# COMPACT_ATOMS: atom_id res chain seq x y z
N MET A 1 9.47 18.11 -13.17
CA MET A 1 8.09 17.68 -12.88
C MET A 1 8.17 16.30 -12.28
N THR A 2 7.93 16.18 -10.98
CA THR A 2 7.95 14.93 -10.23
C THR A 2 6.74 14.09 -10.64
N ASN A 3 6.94 13.09 -11.49
CA ASN A 3 5.94 12.07 -11.84
C ASN A 3 5.70 11.09 -10.66
N SER A 4 5.72 11.56 -9.42
CA SER A 4 5.71 10.70 -8.22
C SER A 4 4.28 10.42 -7.70
N THR A 5 3.32 11.27 -8.04
CA THR A 5 1.92 11.17 -7.59
C THR A 5 1.15 9.93 -8.09
N PRO A 6 1.29 9.46 -9.35
CA PRO A 6 0.55 8.26 -9.78
C PRO A 6 1.08 6.97 -9.12
N THR A 7 2.36 6.93 -8.77
CA THR A 7 3.01 5.73 -8.22
C THR A 7 2.50 5.42 -6.80
N ILE A 8 2.45 6.42 -5.91
CA ILE A 8 2.00 6.19 -4.52
C ILE A 8 0.54 5.71 -4.45
N LEU A 9 -0.35 6.22 -5.32
CA LEU A 9 -1.75 5.80 -5.35
C LEU A 9 -1.93 4.31 -5.71
N ILE A 10 -1.07 3.76 -6.57
CA ILE A 10 -1.08 2.34 -6.91
C ILE A 10 -0.77 1.50 -5.66
N TRP A 11 0.27 1.89 -4.92
CA TRP A 11 0.69 1.17 -3.71
C TRP A 11 -0.28 1.35 -2.54
N VAL A 12 -0.92 2.51 -2.42
CA VAL A 12 -2.01 2.73 -1.45
C VAL A 12 -3.18 1.79 -1.72
N ASN A 13 -3.52 1.53 -2.99
CA ASN A 13 -4.55 0.54 -3.32
C ASN A 13 -4.11 -0.90 -2.94
N GLN A 14 -2.84 -1.25 -3.15
CA GLN A 14 -2.31 -2.55 -2.69
C GLN A 14 -2.34 -2.67 -1.16
N TYR A 15 -2.01 -1.59 -0.44
CA TYR A 15 -2.12 -1.51 1.01
C TYR A 15 -3.57 -1.72 1.49
N LYS A 16 -4.54 -1.01 0.90
CA LYS A 16 -5.96 -1.18 1.21
C LYS A 16 -6.45 -2.60 0.92
N LYS A 17 -6.00 -3.20 -0.18
CA LYS A 17 -6.29 -4.60 -0.50
C LYS A 17 -5.71 -5.55 0.55
N TYR A 18 -4.48 -5.32 0.99
CA TYR A 18 -3.87 -6.08 2.09
C TYR A 18 -4.74 -5.99 3.36
N GLN A 19 -5.18 -4.79 3.75
CA GLN A 19 -6.08 -4.62 4.90
C GLN A 19 -7.39 -5.42 4.72
N GLN A 20 -8.02 -5.35 3.55
CA GLN A 20 -9.24 -6.12 3.26
C GLN A 20 -9.03 -7.64 3.32
N LEU A 21 -7.87 -8.15 2.89
CA LEU A 21 -7.53 -9.57 2.98
C LEU A 21 -7.41 -10.01 4.45
N ILE A 22 -6.78 -9.18 5.29
CA ILE A 22 -6.71 -9.42 6.74
C ILE A 22 -8.11 -9.43 7.37
N GLU A 23 -8.97 -8.46 7.02
CA GLU A 23 -10.35 -8.40 7.52
C GLU A 23 -11.19 -9.61 7.11
N GLN A 24 -10.95 -10.16 5.91
CA GLN A 24 -11.60 -11.37 5.41
C GLN A 24 -11.01 -12.67 5.97
N GLY A 25 -9.93 -12.59 6.75
CA GLY A 25 -9.23 -13.77 7.28
C GLY A 25 -8.37 -14.50 6.24
N LEU A 26 -8.17 -13.92 5.05
CA LEU A 26 -7.35 -14.46 3.96
C LEU A 26 -5.87 -14.21 4.23
N THR A 27 -5.37 -14.84 5.30
CA THR A 27 -4.03 -14.58 5.85
C THR A 27 -2.92 -14.96 4.87
N ASP A 28 -3.05 -16.10 4.17
CA ASP A 28 -2.06 -16.53 3.16
C ASP A 28 -1.93 -15.51 2.02
N GLU A 29 -3.05 -15.02 1.48
CA GLU A 29 -3.05 -14.00 0.44
C GLU A 29 -2.50 -12.66 0.95
N ALA A 30 -2.88 -12.27 2.17
CA ALA A 30 -2.38 -11.06 2.81
C ALA A 30 -0.86 -11.12 3.03
N VAL A 31 -0.32 -12.25 3.48
CA VAL A 31 1.13 -12.44 3.68
C VAL A 31 1.86 -12.36 2.35
N ASN A 32 1.34 -12.99 1.30
CA ASN A 32 1.96 -12.92 -0.02
C ASN A 32 1.98 -11.47 -0.55
N LEU A 33 0.83 -10.78 -0.48
CA LEU A 33 0.73 -9.40 -0.92
C LEU A 33 1.60 -8.45 -0.09
N LYS A 34 1.68 -8.67 1.23
CA LYS A 34 2.57 -7.91 2.12
C LYS A 34 4.02 -8.02 1.67
N ARG A 35 4.47 -9.24 1.35
CA ARG A 35 5.84 -9.47 0.87
C ARG A 35 6.11 -8.73 -0.44
N GLU A 36 5.18 -8.79 -1.40
CA GLU A 36 5.31 -8.05 -2.66
C GLU A 36 5.43 -6.54 -2.44
N ILE A 37 4.64 -5.99 -1.51
CA ILE A 37 4.71 -4.57 -1.12
C ILE A 37 6.06 -4.27 -0.45
N ASP A 38 6.51 -5.09 0.50
CA ASP A 38 7.80 -4.91 1.20
C ASP A 38 9.01 -4.95 0.23
N GLU A 39 8.95 -5.78 -0.80
CA GLU A 39 10.01 -5.86 -1.81
C GLU A 39 10.01 -4.66 -2.76
N ALA A 40 8.83 -4.12 -3.07
CA ALA A 40 8.69 -3.04 -4.05
C ALA A 40 8.84 -1.64 -3.46
N LEU A 41 8.40 -1.43 -2.22
CA LEU A 41 8.44 -0.13 -1.52
C LEU A 41 9.84 0.54 -1.57
N PRO A 42 10.95 -0.16 -1.26
CA PRO A 42 12.29 0.43 -1.31
C PRO A 42 12.74 0.81 -2.73
N LEU A 43 12.24 0.12 -3.76
CA LEU A 43 12.63 0.37 -5.16
C LEU A 43 12.11 1.70 -5.71
N ILE A 44 11.08 2.23 -5.06
CA ILE A 44 10.39 3.48 -5.42
C ILE A 44 10.51 4.54 -4.32
N GLU A 45 11.43 4.34 -3.37
CA GLU A 45 11.70 5.26 -2.27
C GLU A 45 10.46 5.57 -1.41
N LEU A 46 9.57 4.58 -1.22
CA LEU A 46 8.41 4.68 -0.34
C LEU A 46 8.54 3.76 0.87
N THR A 47 7.80 4.10 1.92
CA THR A 47 7.66 3.28 3.12
C THR A 47 6.20 2.92 3.39
N TRP A 48 5.98 1.95 4.28
CA TRP A 48 4.64 1.65 4.78
C TRP A 48 3.96 2.88 5.38
N CYS A 49 4.72 3.73 6.07
CA CYS A 49 4.21 4.95 6.67
C CYS A 49 3.68 5.92 5.60
N ASP A 50 4.33 6.01 4.44
CA ASP A 50 3.83 6.81 3.31
C ASP A 50 2.50 6.25 2.77
N LEU A 51 2.37 4.92 2.70
CA LEU A 51 1.12 4.27 2.29
C LEU A 51 -0.01 4.51 3.31
N GLU A 52 0.28 4.36 4.60
CA GLU A 52 -0.67 4.61 5.69
C GLU A 52 -1.13 6.07 5.71
N GLN A 53 -0.19 7.00 5.56
CA GLN A 53 -0.48 8.43 5.54
C GLN A 53 -1.34 8.80 4.33
N ALA A 54 -0.98 8.33 3.13
CA ALA A 54 -1.75 8.59 1.92
C ALA A 54 -3.11 7.89 1.90
N ALA A 55 -3.22 6.69 2.51
CA ALA A 55 -4.49 6.02 2.70
C ALA A 55 -5.45 6.82 3.60
N THR A 56 -4.91 7.45 4.65
CA THR A 56 -5.66 8.27 5.62
C THR A 56 -6.02 9.64 5.05
N ASP A 57 -5.11 10.27 4.30
CA ASP A 57 -5.35 11.55 3.62
C ASP A 57 -6.50 11.44 2.61
N SER A 58 -6.57 10.30 1.90
CA SER A 58 -7.66 9.96 0.97
C SER A 58 -9.03 9.77 1.65
N SER A 59 -9.08 9.62 2.98
CA SER A 59 -10.30 9.40 3.77
C SER A 59 -10.83 10.65 4.45
N SER A 60 -10.21 11.81 4.25
CA SER A 60 -10.57 13.09 4.89
C SER A 60 -11.51 13.98 4.05
N ILE A 61 -12.39 13.41 3.23
CA ILE A 61 -13.41 14.13 2.42
C ILE A 61 -14.83 13.74 2.82
#